data_AF-K1SRD9-F1
#
_entry.id   AF-K1SRD9-F1
#
_cell.length_a   1.000
_cell.length_b   1.000
_cell.length_c   1.000
_cell.angle_alpha   90.00
_cell.angle_beta   90.00
_cell.angle_gamma   90.00
#
_symmetry.space_group_name_H-M   'P 1'
#
loop_
_entity.id
_entity.type
_entity.pdbx_description
1 polymer ?
#
loop_
_entity_poly.entity_id
_entity_poly.type
_entity_poly.pdbx_seq_one_letter_code
_entity_poly.pdbx_strand_id
1 'polypeptide(L)'
;MLLLIKYTLLYGIVLMLVALGGMFSEHSGVINIALEGIMVVGGLAGVLVTASLPTTMAPALIVLAAVVAAAVCGMLYSLLLAFASINLKADQTIGGTALNMLATAIAMILAKHFNGST
;
A
#
# COMPACT_ATOMS: atom_id res chain seq x y z
N MET A 1 -18.28 -11.88 21.21
CA MET A 1 -18.51 -12.25 19.79
C MET A 1 -18.85 -11.07 18.89
N LEU A 2 -19.73 -10.13 19.30
CA LEU A 2 -20.14 -9.02 18.43
C LEU A 2 -18.99 -8.12 17.93
N LEU A 3 -17.98 -7.86 18.78
CA LEU A 3 -16.78 -7.09 18.38
C LEU A 3 -15.96 -7.80 17.29
N LEU A 4 -15.79 -9.13 17.38
CA LEU A 4 -15.06 -9.91 16.40
C LEU A 4 -15.71 -9.76 15.02
N ILE A 5 -17.03 -9.97 14.95
CA ILE A 5 -17.81 -9.87 13.72
C ILE A 5 -17.69 -8.46 13.10
N LYS A 6 -17.76 -7.41 13.92
CA LYS A 6 -17.62 -6.02 13.47
C LYS A 6 -16.25 -5.76 12.81
N TYR A 7 -15.16 -6.19 13.43
CA TYR A 7 -13.82 -5.97 12.87
C TYR A 7 -13.57 -6.83 11.62
N THR A 8 -14.02 -8.08 11.61
CA THR A 8 -13.92 -8.95 10.42
C THR A 8 -14.61 -8.33 9.21
N LEU A 9 -15.81 -7.75 9.38
CA LEU A 9 -16.52 -7.09 8.28
C LEU A 9 -15.78 -5.84 7.77
N LEU A 10 -15.30 -4.99 8.67
CA LEU A 10 -14.58 -3.76 8.29
C LEU A 10 -13.29 -4.07 7.52
N TYR A 11 -12.45 -4.96 8.04
CA TYR A 11 -11.19 -5.33 7.37
C TYR A 11 -11.42 -6.20 6.13
N GLY A 12 -12.42 -7.09 6.16
CA GLY A 12 -12.73 -7.97 5.04
C GLY A 12 -13.09 -7.21 3.77
N ILE A 13 -13.83 -6.10 3.88
CA ILE A 13 -14.16 -5.23 2.73
C ILE A 13 -12.89 -4.64 2.11
N VAL A 14 -11.99 -4.13 2.95
CA VAL A 14 -10.72 -3.54 2.48
C VAL A 14 -9.85 -4.60 1.80
N LEU A 15 -9.72 -5.78 2.41
CA LEU A 15 -8.92 -6.87 1.85
C LEU A 15 -9.54 -7.46 0.58
N MET A 16 -10.87 -7.47 0.44
CA MET A 16 -11.53 -7.86 -0.81
C MET A 16 -11.19 -6.90 -1.96
N LEU A 17 -11.14 -5.58 -1.70
CA LEU A 17 -10.74 -4.61 -2.72
C LEU A 17 -9.30 -4.84 -3.20
N VAL A 18 -8.41 -5.19 -2.27
CA VAL A 18 -7.01 -5.51 -2.56
C VAL A 18 -6.89 -6.82 -3.34
N ALA A 19 -7.67 -7.85 -2.95
CA ALA A 19 -7.71 -9.13 -3.66
C ALA A 19 -8.19 -9.00 -5.10
N LEU A 20 -9.15 -8.10 -5.38
CA LEU A 20 -9.57 -7.78 -6.75
C LEU A 20 -8.41 -7.23 -7.59
N GLY A 21 -7.57 -6.35 -7.02
CA GLY A 21 -6.36 -5.86 -7.67
C GLY A 21 -5.34 -6.97 -7.95
N GLY A 22 -5.17 -7.89 -6.99
CA GLY A 22 -4.33 -9.09 -7.16
C GLY A 22 -4.81 -9.99 -8.31
N MET A 23 -6.12 -10.25 -8.39
CA MET A 23 -6.72 -11.04 -9.46
C MET A 23 -6.49 -10.42 -10.84
N PHE A 24 -6.59 -9.10 -10.99
CA PHE A 24 -6.25 -8.44 -12.27
C PHE A 24 -4.77 -8.59 -12.64
N SER A 25 -3.87 -8.51 -11.64
CA SER A 25 -2.45 -8.74 -11.86
C SER A 25 -2.17 -10.18 -12.31
N GLU A 26 -2.79 -11.16 -11.64
CA GLU A 26 -2.63 -12.58 -12.01
C GLU A 26 -3.17 -12.87 -13.41
N HIS A 27 -4.29 -12.24 -13.79
CA HIS A 27 -4.82 -12.33 -15.15
C HIS A 27 -3.86 -11.76 -16.21
N SER A 28 -3.01 -10.79 -15.83
CA SER A 28 -1.95 -10.24 -16.70
C SER A 28 -0.66 -11.09 -16.74
N GLY A 29 -0.60 -12.19 -15.98
CA GLY A 29 0.55 -13.10 -15.93
C GLY A 29 1.58 -12.79 -14.83
N VAL A 30 1.28 -11.85 -13.91
CA VAL A 30 2.13 -11.54 -12.75
C VAL A 30 1.35 -11.76 -11.46
N ILE A 31 1.72 -12.80 -10.72
CA ILE A 31 1.16 -13.13 -9.41
C ILE A 31 1.70 -12.10 -8.41
N ASN A 32 0.86 -11.13 -8.03
CA ASN A 32 1.29 -10.03 -7.17
C ASN A 32 1.30 -10.46 -5.69
N ILE A 33 2.40 -11.07 -5.24
CA ILE A 33 2.62 -11.45 -3.84
C ILE A 33 2.95 -10.24 -2.95
N ALA A 34 3.24 -9.06 -3.54
CA ALA A 34 3.65 -7.84 -2.83
C ALA A 34 2.48 -6.96 -2.34
N LEU A 35 1.24 -7.45 -2.33
CA LEU A 35 0.04 -6.64 -2.06
C LEU A 35 0.07 -5.96 -0.69
N GLU A 36 0.57 -6.63 0.35
CA GLU A 36 0.70 -6.05 1.69
C GLU A 36 1.65 -4.86 1.69
N GLY A 37 2.81 -4.99 1.04
CA GLY A 37 3.79 -3.91 0.91
C GLY A 37 3.25 -2.74 0.10
N ILE A 38 2.50 -3.01 -0.96
CA ILE A 38 1.82 -1.97 -1.76
C ILE A 38 0.81 -1.20 -0.89
N MET A 39 0.02 -1.89 -0.07
CA MET A 39 -0.91 -1.26 0.88
C MET A 39 -0.17 -0.37 1.88
N VAL A 40 0.94 -0.86 2.44
CA VAL A 40 1.75 -0.12 3.42
C VAL A 40 2.33 1.15 2.80
N VAL A 41 2.93 1.07 1.62
CA VAL A 41 3.55 2.22 0.94
C VAL A 41 2.49 3.25 0.50
N GLY A 42 1.37 2.78 -0.06
CA GLY A 42 0.25 3.66 -0.41
C GLY A 42 -0.36 4.34 0.82
N GLY A 43 -0.60 3.58 1.90
CA GLY A 43 -1.12 4.12 3.15
C GLY A 43 -0.19 5.16 3.79
N LEU A 44 1.12 4.89 3.81
CA LEU A 44 2.12 5.83 4.30
C LEU A 44 2.09 7.14 3.51
N ALA A 45 2.07 7.07 2.18
CA ALA A 45 1.98 8.26 1.34
C ALA A 45 0.72 9.07 1.60
N GLY A 46 -0.44 8.41 1.72
CA GLY A 46 -1.71 9.07 2.06
C GLY A 46 -1.68 9.78 3.41
N VAL A 47 -1.10 9.14 4.44
CA VAL A 47 -0.96 9.75 5.78
C VAL A 47 -0.01 10.95 5.76
N LEU A 48 1.15 10.83 5.12
CA LEU A 48 2.13 11.92 5.02
C LEU A 48 1.56 13.13 4.28
N VAL A 49 0.82 12.89 3.20
CA VAL A 49 0.14 13.97 2.45
C VAL A 49 -0.93 14.62 3.33
N THR A 50 -1.79 13.82 3.97
CA THR A 50 -2.81 14.35 4.89
C THR A 50 -2.19 15.23 5.99
N ALA A 51 -1.06 14.81 6.55
CA ALA A 51 -0.37 15.54 7.61
C ALA A 51 0.38 16.79 7.14
N SER A 52 0.72 16.87 5.85
CA SER A 52 1.48 17.99 5.26
C SER A 52 0.58 19.10 4.71
N LEU A 53 -0.70 18.83 4.45
CA LEU A 53 -1.63 19.82 3.91
C LEU A 53 -2.18 20.76 5.01
N PRO A 54 -2.49 22.03 4.67
CA PRO A 54 -3.03 22.99 5.62
C PRO A 54 -4.44 22.59 6.07
N THR A 55 -4.72 22.72 7.36
CA THR A 55 -6.05 22.44 7.94
C THR A 55 -7.12 23.44 7.53
N THR A 56 -6.74 24.56 6.92
CA THR A 56 -7.64 25.58 6.35
C THR A 56 -8.24 25.16 5.01
N MET A 57 -7.73 24.11 4.38
CA MET A 57 -8.24 23.58 3.13
C MET A 57 -9.53 22.78 3.35
N ALA A 58 -10.40 22.74 2.34
CA ALA A 58 -11.61 21.92 2.38
C ALA A 58 -11.27 20.44 2.67
N PRO A 59 -11.91 19.80 3.67
CA PRO A 59 -11.57 18.43 4.08
C PRO A 59 -11.63 17.41 2.94
N ALA A 60 -12.59 17.59 2.02
CA ALA A 60 -12.72 16.73 0.84
C ALA A 60 -11.49 16.80 -0.09
N LEU A 61 -10.87 17.98 -0.23
CA LEU A 61 -9.70 18.16 -1.08
C LEU A 61 -8.46 17.49 -0.47
N ILE A 62 -8.32 17.55 0.87
CA ILE A 62 -7.24 16.88 1.61
C ILE A 62 -7.36 15.37 1.41
N VAL A 63 -8.56 14.81 1.60
CA VAL A 63 -8.81 13.37 1.39
C VAL A 63 -8.53 12.97 -0.05
N LEU A 64 -9.00 13.75 -1.03
CA LEU A 64 -8.74 13.47 -2.44
C LEU A 64 -7.24 13.47 -2.75
N ALA A 65 -6.49 14.47 -2.26
CA ALA A 65 -5.04 14.53 -2.43
C ALA A 65 -4.33 13.32 -1.81
N ALA A 66 -4.74 12.91 -0.61
CA ALA A 66 -4.20 11.74 0.07
C ALA A 66 -4.48 10.43 -0.69
N VAL A 67 -5.70 10.26 -1.22
CA VAL A 67 -6.07 9.08 -2.03
C VAL A 67 -5.27 9.03 -3.33
N VAL A 68 -5.13 10.16 -4.02
CA VAL A 68 -4.34 10.23 -5.26
C VAL A 68 -2.87 9.90 -4.98
N ALA A 69 -2.29 10.47 -3.91
CA ALA A 69 -0.91 10.17 -3.53
C ALA A 69 -0.72 8.69 -3.16
N ALA A 70 -1.65 8.11 -2.39
CA ALA A 70 -1.64 6.70 -2.04
C ALA A 70 -1.68 5.80 -3.29
N ALA A 71 -2.56 6.12 -4.25
CA ALA A 71 -2.68 5.37 -5.50
C ALA A 71 -1.41 5.44 -6.36
N VAL A 72 -0.84 6.64 -6.52
CA VAL A 72 0.39 6.84 -7.30
C VAL A 72 1.58 6.12 -6.65
N CYS A 73 1.79 6.28 -5.34
CA CYS A 73 2.89 5.59 -4.65
C CYS A 73 2.73 4.07 -4.65
N GLY A 74 1.51 3.56 -4.45
CA GLY A 74 1.23 2.12 -4.54
C GLY A 74 1.48 1.57 -5.95
N MET A 75 1.07 2.30 -6.99
CA MET A 75 1.35 1.95 -8.39
C MET A 75 2.84 1.89 -8.66
N LEU A 76 3.59 2.93 -8.29
CA LEU A 76 5.05 2.98 -8.45
C LEU A 76 5.74 1.84 -7.72
N TYR A 77 5.29 1.49 -6.51
CA TYR A 77 5.85 0.38 -5.75
C TYR A 77 5.56 -0.97 -6.41
N SER A 78 4.36 -1.16 -6.96
CA SER A 78 3.98 -2.37 -7.69
C SER A 78 4.81 -2.59 -8.95
N LEU A 79 5.29 -1.51 -9.59
CA LEU A 79 6.15 -1.61 -10.77
C LEU A 79 7.49 -2.30 -10.48
N LEU A 80 7.97 -2.28 -9.22
CA LEU A 80 9.20 -2.98 -8.84
C LEU A 80 9.07 -4.48 -9.05
N LEU A 81 7.96 -5.07 -8.58
CA LEU A 81 7.69 -6.50 -8.78
C LEU A 81 7.48 -6.81 -10.26
N ALA A 82 6.72 -5.97 -10.97
CA ALA A 82 6.48 -6.15 -12.40
C ALA A 82 7.78 -6.13 -13.20
N PHE A 83 8.67 -5.16 -12.93
CA PHE A 83 9.97 -5.06 -13.58
C PHE A 83 10.84 -6.29 -13.29
N ALA A 84 10.96 -6.71 -12.03
CA ALA A 84 11.75 -7.88 -11.65
C ALA A 84 11.21 -9.17 -12.27
N SER A 85 9.89 -9.33 -12.32
CA SER A 85 9.24 -10.54 -12.84
C SER A 85 9.32 -10.61 -14.36
N ILE A 86 9.06 -9.49 -15.06
CA ILE A 86 8.95 -9.45 -16.52
C ILE A 86 10.33 -9.34 -17.19
N ASN A 87 11.16 -8.39 -16.74
CA ASN A 87 12.44 -8.10 -17.40
C ASN A 87 13.57 -8.99 -16.86
N LEU A 88 13.59 -9.23 -15.54
CA LEU A 88 14.68 -9.99 -14.91
C LEU A 88 14.36 -11.48 -14.73
N LYS A 89 13.11 -11.91 -15.00
CA LYS A 89 12.64 -13.29 -14.81
C LYS A 89 12.88 -13.80 -13.38
N ALA A 90 12.79 -12.90 -12.40
CA ALA A 90 12.94 -13.25 -10.99
C ALA A 90 11.73 -14.06 -10.49
N ASP A 91 11.95 -14.87 -9.46
CA ASP A 91 10.87 -15.55 -8.77
C ASP A 91 9.95 -14.54 -8.08
N GLN A 92 8.67 -14.55 -8.45
CA GLN A 92 7.66 -13.58 -8.00
C GLN A 92 7.33 -13.74 -6.51
N THR A 93 7.48 -14.95 -5.97
CA THR A 93 7.27 -15.24 -4.54
C THR A 93 8.40 -14.65 -3.71
N ILE A 94 9.65 -14.87 -4.13
CA ILE A 94 10.83 -14.31 -3.44
C ILE A 94 10.82 -12.78 -3.57
N GLY A 95 10.59 -12.25 -4.78
CA GLY A 95 10.51 -10.81 -5.01
C GLY A 95 9.38 -10.15 -4.23
N GLY A 96 8.19 -10.75 -4.21
CA GLY A 96 7.03 -10.21 -3.51
C GLY A 96 7.18 -10.21 -1.99
N THR A 97 7.71 -11.29 -1.42
CA THR A 97 7.98 -11.37 0.03
C THR A 97 9.05 -10.36 0.46
N ALA A 98 10.12 -10.19 -0.34
CA ALA A 98 11.13 -9.16 -0.10
C ALA A 98 10.54 -7.76 -0.12
N LEU A 99 9.64 -7.46 -1.07
CA LEU A 99 8.95 -6.17 -1.15
C LEU A 99 8.01 -5.92 0.03
N ASN A 100 7.33 -6.95 0.57
CA ASN A 100 6.50 -6.78 1.78
C ASN A 100 7.35 -6.41 3.00
N MET A 101 8.50 -7.08 3.18
CA MET A 101 9.44 -6.78 4.26
C MET A 101 10.04 -5.38 4.13
N LEU A 102 10.47 -5.01 2.92
CA LEU A 102 11.04 -3.71 2.61
C LEU A 102 10.06 -2.57 2.90
N ALA A 103 8.82 -2.70 2.43
CA ALA A 103 7.77 -1.70 2.62
C ALA A 103 7.53 -1.43 4.11
N THR A 104 7.43 -2.50 4.92
CA THR A 104 7.19 -2.39 6.36
C THR A 104 8.36 -1.73 7.07
N ALA A 105 9.60 -2.07 6.71
CA ALA A 105 10.80 -1.46 7.27
C ALA A 105 10.90 0.04 6.94
N ILE A 106 10.68 0.40 5.67
CA ILE A 106 10.68 1.80 5.22
C ILE A 106 9.60 2.60 5.95
N ALA A 107 8.36 2.07 6.00
CA ALA A 107 7.25 2.74 6.65
C ALA A 107 7.50 2.96 8.14
N MET A 108 8.09 1.98 8.84
CA MET A 108 8.45 2.13 10.25
C MET A 108 9.45 3.28 10.46
N ILE A 109 10.53 3.31 9.68
CA ILE A 109 11.58 4.34 9.83
C ILE A 109 11.03 5.73 9.51
N LEU A 110 10.31 5.87 8.40
CA LEU A 110 9.73 7.16 7.99
C LEU A 110 8.67 7.65 8.99
N ALA A 111 7.81 6.76 9.48
CA ALA A 111 6.81 7.12 10.49
C ALA A 111 7.47 7.57 11.80
N LYS A 112 8.53 6.88 12.25
CA LYS A 112 9.30 7.29 13.44
C LYS A 112 9.92 8.67 13.26
N HIS A 113 10.60 8.87 12.14
CA HIS A 113 11.24 10.15 11.82
C HIS A 113 10.21 11.29 11.76
N PHE A 114 9.06 11.06 11.12
CA PHE A 114 7.99 12.06 11.01
C PHE A 114 7.40 12.43 12.38
N ASN A 115 7.30 11.48 13.30
CA ASN A 115 6.81 11.73 14.67
C ASN A 115 7.90 12.24 15.63
N GLY A 116 9.14 12.48 15.16
CA GLY A 116 10.24 12.97 15.99
C GLY A 116 10.72 11.99 17.07
N SER A 117 10.33 10.72 16.99
CA SER A 117 10.78 9.67 17.89
C SER A 117 11.98 8.96 17.26
N THR A 118 13.19 9.31 17.68
CA THR A 118 14.45 8.66 17.26
C THR A 118 14.48 7.19 17.65
#